data_AF-A0A957RIS0-F1
#
_entry.id   AF-A0A957RIS0-F1
#
_cell.length_a   1.000
_cell.length_b   1.000
_cell.length_c   1.000
_cell.angle_alpha   90.00
_cell.angle_beta   90.00
_cell.angle_gamma   90.00
#
_symmetry.space_group_name_H-M   'P 1'
#
loop_
_entity.id
_entity.type
_entity.pdbx_description
1 polymer ?
#
loop_
_entity_poly.entity_id
_entity_poly.type
_entity_poly.pdbx_seq_one_letter_code
_entity_poly.pdbx_strand_id
1 'polypeptide(L)'
;MQRRINFRFLALALTVAALAVTWAVGTAGPLYAQDTTPEAGAAATTATDVQTLRIPPAQDTTIDNYFPKTPAGTAPVLLVSYDVDSTAQPVRERAALIQFDLSAIPEGSTVTRAELGLYQRASIQPQAMDLAIRQVIAPWSNATTWETRPGAITLSIPLWPMAKSDGAYITVEVTSLVDAWVNAPVNTPNYGIELTTADRGDRVDFDSVEGRFKPYLAVEFSLPPIRVCVDHSEFCEPAGGATVVNLTQGGQEYKTDINGLVLDDGAIRLGDSLFASVFAEPIRPGLNQYCVTRRAVAVVASNFVPSDPGTELRLPVDCMTTVALQDLVVSSQSYVEDDPARVESLRANIIRASEYLYDFTEGRFALGTVRVRQNGEGWDALGTTNMRLYTSNTLHPNANIGGIVTGETPDIAPTVAISYTPGYVSMGSYWNRFGTPP
;
A
#
# COMPACT_ATOMS: atom_id res chain seq x y z
N MET A 1 -11.37 -76.74 23.84
CA MET A 1 -10.33 -75.69 23.81
C MET A 1 -10.85 -74.51 24.62
N GLN A 2 -10.63 -74.45 25.95
CA GLN A 2 -9.46 -73.85 26.62
C GLN A 2 -9.06 -72.51 25.95
N ARG A 3 -9.18 -71.35 26.58
CA ARG A 3 -8.72 -70.99 27.94
C ARG A 3 -9.64 -70.01 28.68
N ARG A 4 -9.88 -70.33 29.95
CA ARG A 4 -10.17 -69.39 31.05
C ARG A 4 -8.86 -68.80 31.58
N ILE A 5 -8.95 -67.66 32.27
CA ILE A 5 -8.40 -67.31 33.62
C ILE A 5 -8.21 -65.76 33.62
N ASN A 6 -9.05 -64.93 34.23
CA ASN A 6 -9.38 -64.66 35.65
C ASN A 6 -8.31 -63.94 36.50
N PHE A 7 -8.76 -62.80 37.07
CA PHE A 7 -8.48 -62.24 38.41
C PHE A 7 -7.13 -61.54 38.62
N ARG A 8 -6.97 -60.50 39.46
CA ARG A 8 -7.80 -59.54 40.23
C ARG A 8 -6.79 -58.67 41.03
N PHE A 9 -7.25 -57.53 41.57
CA PHE A 9 -6.72 -56.82 42.76
C PHE A 9 -5.37 -56.09 42.62
N LEU A 10 -5.03 -55.04 43.36
CA LEU A 10 -5.69 -53.96 44.12
C LEU A 10 -4.52 -53.08 44.63
N ALA A 11 -4.77 -51.78 44.82
CA ALA A 11 -4.19 -50.94 45.87
C ALA A 11 -2.68 -50.54 45.86
N LEU A 12 -2.48 -49.22 45.76
CA LEU A 12 -1.85 -48.34 46.77
C LEU A 12 -0.35 -48.52 47.09
N ALA A 13 0.46 -47.50 46.79
CA ALA A 13 1.31 -46.82 47.80
C ALA A 13 2.10 -45.64 47.20
N LEU A 14 1.97 -44.49 47.89
CA LEU A 14 2.85 -43.32 47.86
C LEU A 14 4.24 -43.63 48.46
N THR A 15 5.28 -42.94 47.97
CA THR A 15 6.44 -42.36 48.72
C THR A 15 7.18 -41.42 47.73
N VAL A 16 7.18 -40.09 47.87
CA VAL A 16 7.89 -39.17 48.80
C VAL A 16 9.42 -39.10 48.59
N ALA A 17 9.88 -37.94 48.10
CA ALA A 17 11.11 -37.22 48.47
C ALA A 17 10.92 -35.75 47.99
N ALA A 18 10.59 -34.75 48.82
CA ALA A 18 11.32 -34.11 49.92
C ALA A 18 12.58 -33.35 49.48
N LEU A 19 12.48 -32.01 49.42
CA LEU A 19 13.29 -31.00 50.15
C LEU A 19 12.83 -29.60 49.66
N ALA A 20 12.13 -28.80 50.47
CA ALA A 20 12.60 -27.90 51.55
C ALA A 20 12.47 -26.43 51.07
N VAL A 21 11.42 -25.68 51.44
CA VAL A 21 11.28 -24.86 52.69
C VAL A 21 12.24 -23.66 52.62
N THR A 22 11.80 -22.41 52.48
CA THR A 22 11.13 -21.59 53.52
C THR A 22 10.38 -20.35 53.01
N TRP A 23 9.14 -20.20 53.48
CA TRP A 23 8.44 -19.02 54.06
C TRP A 23 8.85 -17.57 53.71
N ALA A 24 7.87 -16.81 53.20
CA ALA A 24 7.57 -15.46 53.70
C ALA A 24 6.08 -15.12 53.48
N VAL A 25 5.39 -14.81 54.57
CA VAL A 25 4.03 -14.24 54.65
C VAL A 25 4.11 -12.74 54.38
N GLY A 26 3.16 -12.15 53.65
CA GLY A 26 2.96 -10.70 53.74
C GLY A 26 2.27 -10.01 52.56
N THR A 27 0.95 -9.79 52.73
CA THR A 27 0.19 -8.56 52.40
C THR A 27 0.18 -8.00 50.98
N ALA A 28 -1.05 -7.88 50.47
CA ALA A 28 -1.46 -7.04 49.35
C ALA A 28 -1.07 -5.56 49.56
N GLY A 29 -0.61 -4.94 48.47
CA GLY A 29 -0.54 -3.48 48.28
C GLY A 29 -0.84 -3.16 46.81
N PRO A 30 -1.53 -2.05 46.50
CA PRO A 30 -1.93 -1.72 45.13
C PRO A 30 -0.71 -1.28 44.32
N LEU A 31 -0.53 -1.85 43.14
CA LEU A 31 0.41 -1.33 42.16
C LEU A 31 -0.20 -0.08 41.54
N TYR A 32 0.36 1.07 41.91
CA TYR A 32 0.15 2.35 41.27
C TYR A 32 0.44 2.24 39.77
N ALA A 33 -0.48 2.75 38.96
CA ALA A 33 -0.26 3.03 37.55
C ALA A 33 0.91 4.03 37.42
N GLN A 34 1.92 3.66 36.65
CA GLN A 34 2.90 4.63 36.18
C GLN A 34 2.29 5.37 34.99
N ASP A 35 1.97 6.64 35.21
CA ASP A 35 1.83 7.64 34.14
C ASP A 35 3.12 7.65 33.32
N THR A 36 3.02 7.19 32.07
CA THR A 36 4.01 7.51 31.04
C THR A 36 3.36 8.50 30.09
N THR A 37 3.58 9.78 30.39
CA THR A 37 3.50 10.87 29.42
C THR A 37 4.31 10.46 28.18
N PRO A 38 3.76 10.48 26.95
CA PRO A 38 4.56 10.21 25.77
C PRO A 38 5.51 11.38 25.57
N GLU A 39 6.80 11.11 25.72
CA GLU A 39 7.88 12.01 25.35
C GLU A 39 7.87 12.19 23.83
N ALA A 40 7.85 13.46 23.39
CA ALA A 40 7.97 13.82 22.00
C ALA A 40 9.35 13.39 21.47
N GLY A 41 9.36 12.68 20.34
CA GLY A 41 10.57 12.42 19.57
C GLY A 41 11.18 11.03 19.74
N ALA A 42 10.45 10.00 19.33
CA ALA A 42 11.08 8.79 18.79
C ALA A 42 10.65 8.68 17.34
N ALA A 43 11.56 8.99 16.42
CA ALA A 43 11.39 8.73 15.00
C ALA A 43 11.06 7.25 14.83
N ALA A 44 9.95 6.96 14.15
CA ALA A 44 9.61 5.61 13.73
C ALA A 44 10.82 5.04 12.98
N THR A 45 11.37 3.93 13.45
CA THR A 45 12.41 3.20 12.73
C THR A 45 11.72 2.44 11.59
N THR A 46 11.42 3.15 10.50
CA THR A 46 10.75 2.62 9.31
C THR A 46 11.65 1.57 8.67
N ALA A 47 11.17 0.33 8.58
CA ALA A 47 11.72 -0.61 7.63
C ALA A 47 11.37 -0.09 6.23
N THR A 48 12.32 0.57 5.56
CA THR A 48 12.14 1.09 4.21
C THR A 48 12.03 -0.08 3.24
N ASP A 49 10.80 -0.48 2.94
CA ASP A 49 10.56 -1.56 1.99
C ASP A 49 10.66 -0.98 0.56
N VAL A 50 11.80 -1.23 -0.08
CA VAL A 50 12.23 -0.65 -1.35
C VAL A 50 11.49 -1.28 -2.54
N GLN A 51 11.09 -0.46 -3.51
CA GLN A 51 10.43 -0.88 -4.75
C GLN A 51 11.41 -0.79 -5.91
N THR A 52 11.37 -1.74 -6.85
CA THR A 52 12.20 -1.72 -8.05
C THR A 52 11.34 -1.55 -9.31
N LEU A 53 11.63 -0.52 -10.09
CA LEU A 53 11.03 -0.28 -11.41
C LEU A 53 12.09 -0.44 -12.51
N ARG A 54 11.74 -1.14 -13.60
CA ARG A 54 12.59 -1.28 -14.78
C ARG A 54 11.99 -0.51 -15.95
N ILE A 55 12.60 0.63 -16.27
CA ILE A 55 12.11 1.61 -17.24
C ILE A 55 12.86 1.42 -18.57
N PRO A 56 12.18 1.11 -19.70
CA PRO A 56 12.82 1.14 -21.00
C PRO A 56 13.08 2.61 -21.44
N PRO A 57 14.08 2.88 -22.28
CA PRO A 57 14.23 4.21 -22.86
C PRO A 57 12.98 4.62 -23.65
N ALA A 58 12.61 5.88 -23.53
CA ALA A 58 11.57 6.50 -24.35
C ALA A 58 12.06 6.68 -25.79
N GLN A 59 13.35 6.99 -25.95
CA GLN A 59 14.00 7.15 -27.25
C GLN A 59 15.53 6.99 -27.15
N ASP A 60 16.18 6.57 -28.24
CA ASP A 60 17.63 6.48 -28.37
C ASP A 60 18.13 6.73 -29.82
N THR A 61 19.39 7.12 -29.98
CA THR A 61 20.02 7.24 -31.30
C THR A 61 21.54 7.23 -31.19
N THR A 62 22.22 6.86 -32.28
CA THR A 62 23.65 7.10 -32.47
C THR A 62 23.87 8.41 -33.23
N ILE A 63 24.84 9.20 -32.81
CA ILE A 63 25.38 10.31 -33.59
C ILE A 63 26.80 9.98 -34.05
N ASP A 64 27.13 10.27 -35.31
CA ASP A 64 28.40 9.90 -35.94
C ASP A 64 28.99 11.12 -36.67
N ASN A 65 30.18 11.57 -36.25
CA ASN A 65 30.82 12.75 -36.85
C ASN A 65 31.20 12.55 -38.32
N TYR A 66 31.39 11.31 -38.76
CA TYR A 66 31.76 10.94 -40.12
C TYR A 66 30.56 10.99 -41.07
N PHE A 67 29.34 10.81 -40.52
CA PHE A 67 28.07 10.96 -41.23
C PHE A 67 27.21 12.03 -40.55
N PRO A 68 27.65 13.30 -40.54
CA PRO A 68 27.21 14.26 -39.55
C PRO A 68 25.75 14.71 -39.71
N LYS A 69 25.14 14.43 -40.86
CA LYS A 69 23.73 14.75 -41.22
C LYS A 69 22.81 13.53 -41.26
N THR A 70 23.33 12.34 -40.96
CA THR A 70 22.56 11.10 -41.08
C THR A 70 21.98 10.72 -39.73
N PRO A 71 20.64 10.69 -39.57
CA PRO A 71 20.01 10.22 -38.34
C PRO A 71 20.11 8.70 -38.22
N ALA A 72 20.15 8.18 -36.99
CA ALA A 72 20.25 6.75 -36.72
C ALA A 72 19.24 6.23 -35.68
N GLY A 73 18.24 7.01 -35.26
CA GLY A 73 17.28 6.62 -34.21
C GLY A 73 16.21 5.62 -34.64
N THR A 74 16.45 4.85 -35.70
CA THR A 74 15.69 3.64 -36.04
C THR A 74 16.63 2.44 -36.24
N ALA A 75 17.91 2.61 -35.99
CA ALA A 75 18.91 1.56 -36.15
C ALA A 75 18.80 0.60 -34.97
N PRO A 76 18.86 -0.73 -35.17
CA PRO A 76 18.72 -1.70 -34.09
C PRO A 76 19.90 -1.73 -33.11
N VAL A 77 20.92 -0.88 -33.33
CA VAL A 77 22.19 -0.87 -32.58
C VAL A 77 22.60 0.57 -32.27
N LEU A 78 23.04 0.79 -31.04
CA LEU A 78 23.72 1.99 -30.59
C LEU A 78 25.23 1.79 -30.65
N LEU A 79 25.95 2.71 -31.29
CA LEU A 79 27.40 2.59 -31.48
C LEU A 79 28.14 3.62 -30.65
N VAL A 80 29.15 3.17 -29.91
CA VAL A 80 30.10 4.04 -29.22
C VAL A 80 31.51 3.69 -29.67
N SER A 81 32.25 4.66 -30.18
CA SER A 81 33.63 4.47 -30.65
C SER A 81 34.36 5.79 -30.75
N TYR A 82 35.66 5.76 -30.53
CA TYR A 82 36.54 6.90 -30.74
C TYR A 82 37.78 6.47 -31.51
N ASP A 83 38.08 7.16 -32.60
CA ASP A 83 39.25 6.90 -33.43
C ASP A 83 39.90 8.22 -33.86
N VAL A 84 41.24 8.22 -33.94
CA VAL A 84 42.05 9.39 -34.25
C VAL A 84 43.10 9.04 -35.30
N ASP A 85 43.54 10.04 -36.05
CA ASP A 85 44.64 9.86 -37.00
C ASP A 85 46.00 9.82 -36.30
N SER A 86 47.07 9.65 -37.09
CA SER A 86 48.46 9.66 -36.59
C SER A 86 48.88 11.00 -35.95
N THR A 87 48.07 12.06 -36.06
CA THR A 87 48.28 13.38 -35.45
C THR A 87 47.37 13.64 -34.24
N ALA A 88 46.67 12.60 -33.76
CA ALA A 88 45.71 12.66 -32.66
C ALA A 88 44.48 13.56 -32.94
N GLN A 89 44.16 13.82 -34.20
CA GLN A 89 42.90 14.48 -34.57
C GLN A 89 41.78 13.43 -34.69
N PRO A 90 40.55 13.72 -34.22
CA PRO A 90 39.43 12.78 -34.29
C PRO A 90 39.08 12.46 -35.75
N VAL A 91 39.24 11.20 -36.12
CA VAL A 91 38.85 10.66 -37.44
C VAL A 91 37.41 10.19 -37.41
N ARG A 92 37.02 9.54 -36.30
CA ARG A 92 35.65 9.07 -36.13
C ARG A 92 35.25 9.03 -34.67
N GLU A 93 34.18 9.72 -34.33
CA GLU A 93 33.52 9.63 -33.03
C GLU A 93 32.07 9.21 -33.26
N ARG A 94 31.67 8.19 -32.49
CA ARG A 94 30.27 7.82 -32.33
C ARG A 94 29.89 7.88 -30.88
N ALA A 95 28.77 8.52 -30.60
CA ALA A 95 28.17 8.58 -29.28
C ALA A 95 26.72 8.10 -29.35
N ALA A 96 26.26 7.48 -28.27
CA ALA A 96 24.87 7.05 -28.14
C ALA A 96 24.12 8.01 -27.21
N LEU A 97 22.95 8.47 -27.63
CA LEU A 97 22.00 9.25 -26.83
C LEU A 97 20.87 8.31 -26.40
N ILE A 98 20.51 8.34 -25.12
CA ILE A 98 19.44 7.51 -24.54
C ILE A 98 18.63 8.40 -23.59
N GLN A 99 17.31 8.43 -23.73
CA GLN A 99 16.42 9.21 -22.85
C GLN A 99 15.36 8.31 -22.22
N PHE A 100 15.03 8.59 -20.95
CA PHE A 100 14.03 7.86 -20.19
C PHE A 100 12.80 8.72 -19.87
N ASP A 101 11.68 8.05 -19.61
CA ASP A 101 10.50 8.66 -19.02
C ASP A 101 10.38 8.19 -17.55
N LEU A 102 10.47 9.13 -16.62
CA LEU A 102 10.42 8.86 -15.19
C LEU A 102 9.06 9.17 -14.57
N SER A 103 8.02 9.46 -15.36
CA SER A 103 6.70 9.85 -14.83
C SER A 103 6.02 8.78 -13.96
N ALA A 104 6.52 7.55 -13.99
CA ALA A 104 6.07 6.44 -13.16
C ALA A 104 6.65 6.46 -11.74
N ILE A 105 7.69 7.25 -11.48
CA ILE A 105 8.29 7.44 -10.15
C ILE A 105 7.76 8.76 -9.59
N PRO A 106 7.15 8.76 -8.38
CA PRO A 106 6.75 10.00 -7.73
C PRO A 106 7.94 10.95 -7.50
N GLU A 107 7.74 12.25 -7.73
CA GLU A 107 8.68 13.27 -7.26
C GLU A 107 8.80 13.20 -5.72
N GLY A 108 9.98 13.45 -5.16
CA GLY A 108 10.24 13.33 -3.72
C GLY A 108 10.47 11.90 -3.24
N SER A 109 10.46 10.90 -4.13
CA SER A 109 10.86 9.53 -3.80
C SER A 109 12.33 9.49 -3.37
N THR A 110 12.64 8.65 -2.37
CA THR A 110 14.02 8.40 -1.99
C THR A 110 14.60 7.33 -2.91
N VAL A 111 15.49 7.72 -3.82
CA VAL A 111 16.18 6.78 -4.71
C VAL A 111 17.33 6.12 -3.94
N THR A 112 17.23 4.81 -3.70
CA THR A 112 18.25 4.06 -2.95
C THR A 112 19.33 3.51 -3.87
N ARG A 113 18.98 3.15 -5.11
CA ARG A 113 19.90 2.65 -6.13
C ARG A 113 19.34 2.87 -7.52
N ALA A 114 20.17 3.21 -8.49
CA ALA A 114 19.76 3.14 -9.89
C ALA A 114 20.87 2.57 -10.78
N GLU A 115 20.50 1.72 -11.72
CA GLU A 115 21.42 1.07 -12.66
C GLU A 115 20.95 1.24 -14.11
N LEU A 116 21.86 1.71 -14.97
CA LEU A 116 21.68 1.66 -16.41
C LEU A 116 22.17 0.30 -16.92
N GLY A 117 21.28 -0.48 -17.51
CA GLY A 117 21.58 -1.75 -18.15
C GLY A 117 21.63 -1.63 -19.67
N LEU A 118 22.75 -2.06 -20.26
CA LEU A 118 22.99 -2.05 -21.71
C LEU A 118 23.36 -3.45 -22.18
N TYR A 119 22.77 -3.93 -23.27
CA TYR A 119 23.14 -5.23 -23.83
C TYR A 119 24.28 -5.06 -24.82
N GLN A 120 25.47 -5.55 -24.48
CA GLN A 120 26.64 -5.52 -25.36
C GLN A 120 26.48 -6.58 -26.44
N ARG A 121 26.10 -6.16 -27.65
CA ARG A 121 25.88 -7.04 -28.79
C ARG A 121 27.20 -7.56 -29.34
N ALA A 122 28.17 -6.68 -29.50
CA ALA A 122 29.51 -6.98 -29.98
C ALA A 122 30.48 -5.86 -29.58
N SER A 123 31.77 -6.15 -29.58
CA SER A 123 32.82 -5.16 -29.35
C SER A 123 34.10 -5.48 -30.10
N ILE A 124 34.80 -4.42 -30.47
CA ILE A 124 36.15 -4.42 -31.01
C ILE A 124 36.99 -3.68 -29.99
N GLN A 125 37.38 -4.37 -28.92
CA GLN A 125 38.27 -3.86 -27.88
C GLN A 125 39.20 -4.99 -27.45
N PRO A 126 40.53 -4.77 -27.35
CA PRO A 126 41.47 -5.78 -26.86
C PRO A 126 41.46 -5.90 -25.33
N GLN A 127 40.93 -4.88 -24.63
CA GLN A 127 40.85 -4.76 -23.18
C GLN A 127 39.51 -4.13 -22.74
N ALA A 128 39.38 -3.74 -21.48
CA ALA A 128 38.22 -2.97 -21.03
C ALA A 128 38.20 -1.58 -21.69
N MET A 129 37.02 -1.12 -22.10
CA MET A 129 36.84 0.21 -22.70
C MET A 129 36.22 1.16 -21.67
N ASP A 130 36.81 2.34 -21.51
CA ASP A 130 36.32 3.37 -20.61
C ASP A 130 35.18 4.14 -21.26
N LEU A 131 33.97 3.94 -20.73
CA LEU A 131 32.79 4.72 -21.09
C LEU A 131 32.64 5.95 -20.20
N ALA A 132 32.40 7.09 -20.84
CA ALA A 132 31.97 8.30 -20.17
C ALA A 132 30.46 8.47 -20.30
N ILE A 133 29.80 8.69 -19.15
CA ILE A 133 28.38 8.99 -19.04
C ILE A 133 28.23 10.50 -18.82
N ARG A 134 27.55 11.17 -19.75
CA ARG A 134 27.27 12.61 -19.67
C ARG A 134 25.77 12.84 -19.61
N GLN A 135 25.36 13.84 -18.83
CA GLN A 135 23.95 14.22 -18.77
C GLN A 135 23.61 15.14 -19.95
N VAL A 136 22.61 14.77 -20.73
CA VAL A 136 22.06 15.60 -21.79
C VAL A 136 21.14 16.65 -21.16
N ILE A 137 21.31 17.92 -21.54
CA ILE A 137 20.56 19.05 -20.93
C ILE A 137 19.62 19.75 -21.90
N ALA A 138 19.71 19.45 -23.20
CA ALA A 138 18.88 20.07 -24.24
C ALA A 138 17.94 19.04 -24.89
N PRO A 139 16.70 19.40 -25.25
CA PRO A 139 15.75 18.49 -25.90
C PRO A 139 16.30 17.96 -27.24
N TRP A 140 15.95 16.72 -27.57
CA TRP A 140 16.37 16.04 -28.78
C TRP A 140 15.34 14.98 -29.20
N SER A 141 15.51 14.40 -30.39
CA SER A 141 14.63 13.34 -30.92
C SER A 141 15.43 12.24 -31.65
N ASN A 142 14.79 11.12 -32.02
CA ASN A 142 15.42 10.07 -32.85
C ASN A 142 15.98 10.56 -34.21
N ALA A 143 15.59 11.75 -34.67
CA ALA A 143 16.16 12.39 -35.86
C ALA A 143 17.46 13.15 -35.58
N THR A 144 17.97 13.15 -34.34
CA THR A 144 19.19 13.85 -33.95
C THR A 144 20.40 13.28 -34.69
N THR A 145 21.23 14.18 -35.17
CA THR A 145 22.46 13.91 -35.91
C THR A 145 23.66 14.50 -35.17
N TRP A 146 24.86 14.30 -35.68
CA TRP A 146 26.04 14.96 -35.14
C TRP A 146 25.94 16.49 -35.21
N GLU A 147 25.42 17.05 -36.31
CA GLU A 147 25.25 18.51 -36.46
C GLU A 147 24.23 19.10 -35.48
N THR A 148 23.27 18.30 -35.02
CA THR A 148 22.22 18.71 -34.08
C THR A 148 22.39 18.10 -32.70
N ARG A 149 23.61 17.63 -32.36
CA ARG A 149 23.95 17.03 -31.06
C ARG A 149 23.54 17.97 -29.93
N PRO A 150 22.72 17.53 -28.96
CA PRO A 150 22.32 18.36 -27.83
C PRO A 150 23.52 18.66 -26.93
N GLY A 151 23.47 19.78 -26.22
CA GLY A 151 24.44 20.07 -25.16
C GLY A 151 24.39 18.99 -24.07
N ALA A 152 25.57 18.57 -23.60
CA ALA A 152 25.71 17.63 -22.50
C ALA A 152 26.76 18.12 -21.49
N ILE A 153 26.54 17.83 -20.22
CA ILE A 153 27.46 18.15 -19.12
C ILE A 153 28.14 16.86 -18.66
N THR A 154 29.46 16.91 -18.52
CA THR A 154 30.23 15.82 -17.92
C THR A 154 29.88 15.70 -16.45
N LEU A 155 29.42 14.53 -16.04
CA LEU A 155 29.14 14.23 -14.65
C LEU A 155 30.44 13.86 -13.93
N SER A 156 30.48 14.05 -12.61
CA SER A 156 31.54 13.51 -11.75
C SER A 156 31.42 11.99 -11.55
N ILE A 157 30.95 11.26 -12.56
CA ILE A 157 30.93 9.80 -12.57
C ILE A 157 32.32 9.37 -13.05
N PRO A 158 33.04 8.49 -12.31
CA PRO A 158 34.27 7.89 -12.80
C PRO A 158 34.05 7.29 -14.20
N LEU A 159 35.09 7.29 -15.05
CA LEU A 159 35.04 6.48 -16.26
C LEU A 159 34.65 5.06 -15.87
N TRP A 160 33.69 4.49 -16.60
CA TRP A 160 33.21 3.15 -16.35
C TRP A 160 34.09 2.17 -17.14
N PRO A 161 34.97 1.40 -16.49
CA PRO A 161 35.78 0.40 -17.16
C PRO A 161 34.87 -0.77 -17.55
N MET A 162 34.44 -0.79 -18.81
CA MET A 162 33.56 -1.82 -19.31
C MET A 162 34.37 -3.03 -19.78
N ALA A 163 34.23 -4.15 -19.08
CA ALA A 163 34.79 -5.43 -19.51
C ALA A 163 34.10 -5.93 -20.80
N LYS A 164 34.87 -6.57 -21.68
CA LYS A 164 34.34 -7.23 -22.87
C LYS A 164 33.41 -8.39 -22.47
N SER A 165 32.13 -8.23 -22.78
CA SER A 165 31.03 -9.12 -22.37
C SER A 165 30.03 -9.35 -23.52
N ASP A 166 30.54 -9.55 -24.74
CA ASP A 166 29.71 -9.76 -25.95
C ASP A 166 28.62 -10.82 -25.71
N GLY A 167 27.38 -10.46 -26.03
CA GLY A 167 26.21 -11.31 -25.84
C GLY A 167 25.57 -11.23 -24.45
N ALA A 168 25.96 -10.27 -23.60
CA ALA A 168 25.44 -10.11 -22.24
C ALA A 168 25.02 -8.66 -21.92
N TYR A 169 24.22 -8.51 -20.86
CA TYR A 169 23.97 -7.20 -20.25
C TYR A 169 25.16 -6.80 -19.38
N ILE A 170 25.53 -5.53 -19.49
CA ILE A 170 26.42 -4.82 -18.59
C ILE A 170 25.60 -3.78 -17.82
N THR A 171 25.97 -3.51 -16.57
CA THR A 171 25.29 -2.54 -15.72
C THR A 171 26.26 -1.51 -15.13
N VAL A 172 25.80 -0.28 -15.05
CA VAL A 172 26.52 0.83 -14.40
C VAL A 172 25.60 1.54 -13.43
N GLU A 173 26.11 1.82 -12.25
CA GLU A 173 25.37 2.55 -11.24
C GLU A 173 25.31 4.04 -11.60
N VAL A 174 24.09 4.59 -11.60
CA VAL A 174 23.77 5.98 -11.94
C VAL A 174 22.87 6.62 -10.86
N THR A 175 22.92 6.10 -9.63
CA THR A 175 22.05 6.49 -8.50
C THR A 175 21.95 8.01 -8.32
N SER A 176 23.07 8.72 -8.20
CA SER A 176 23.07 10.17 -7.97
C SER A 176 22.48 10.98 -9.14
N LEU A 177 22.60 10.48 -10.37
CA LEU A 177 22.02 11.13 -11.56
C LEU A 177 20.50 10.98 -11.55
N VAL A 178 20.01 9.77 -11.27
CA VAL A 178 18.58 9.48 -11.24
C VAL A 178 17.91 10.15 -10.05
N ASP A 179 18.56 10.23 -8.89
CA ASP A 179 18.07 10.99 -7.74
C ASP A 179 17.87 12.48 -8.10
N ALA A 180 18.85 13.09 -8.79
CA ALA A 180 18.72 14.47 -9.26
C ALA A 180 17.59 14.64 -10.29
N TRP A 181 17.33 13.64 -11.13
CA TRP A 181 16.21 13.65 -12.07
C TRP A 181 14.85 13.57 -11.38
N VAL A 182 14.72 12.72 -10.36
CA VAL A 182 13.47 12.53 -9.62
C VAL A 182 13.17 13.70 -8.69
N ASN A 183 14.19 14.25 -8.02
CA ASN A 183 14.04 15.21 -6.93
C ASN A 183 14.40 16.66 -7.30
N ALA A 184 14.93 16.90 -8.50
CA ALA A 184 15.16 18.24 -9.05
C ALA A 184 14.83 18.31 -10.57
N PRO A 185 13.61 17.93 -10.98
CA PRO A 185 13.25 17.79 -12.39
C PRO A 185 13.34 19.11 -13.16
N VAL A 186 13.07 20.25 -12.51
CA VAL A 186 13.21 21.60 -13.10
C VAL A 186 14.65 21.88 -13.58
N ASN A 187 15.64 21.34 -12.87
CA ASN A 187 17.06 21.53 -13.21
C ASN A 187 17.55 20.52 -14.24
N THR A 188 16.80 19.44 -14.49
CA THR A 188 17.26 18.29 -15.26
C THR A 188 16.19 17.67 -16.18
N PRO A 189 15.42 18.48 -16.94
CA PRO A 189 14.15 18.05 -17.55
C PRO A 189 14.28 17.03 -18.70
N ASN A 190 15.51 16.73 -19.14
CA ASN A 190 15.73 15.86 -20.30
C ASN A 190 15.78 14.37 -19.95
N TYR A 191 16.17 13.99 -18.73
CA TYR A 191 16.38 12.59 -18.34
C TYR A 191 17.20 11.77 -19.36
N GLY A 192 18.15 12.44 -20.00
CA GLY A 192 18.94 11.91 -21.11
C GLY A 192 20.40 11.69 -20.72
N ILE A 193 20.97 10.61 -21.25
CA ILE A 193 22.38 10.25 -21.13
C ILE A 193 23.01 10.23 -22.51
N GLU A 194 24.23 10.75 -22.59
CA GLU A 194 25.13 10.53 -23.69
C GLU A 194 26.27 9.59 -23.25
N LEU A 195 26.46 8.51 -24.02
CA LEU A 195 27.56 7.57 -23.88
C LEU A 195 28.63 7.88 -24.91
N THR A 196 29.86 8.10 -24.45
CA THR A 196 31.03 8.34 -25.29
C THR A 196 32.24 7.60 -24.72
N THR A 197 33.35 7.60 -25.45
CA THR A 197 34.63 7.05 -25.01
C THR A 197 35.77 7.91 -25.57
N ALA A 198 36.94 7.83 -24.93
CA ALA A 198 38.19 8.40 -25.45
C ALA A 198 39.21 7.31 -25.85
N ASP A 199 38.85 6.04 -25.71
CA ASP A 199 39.72 4.91 -26.03
C ASP A 199 39.82 4.74 -27.54
N ARG A 200 41.06 4.86 -28.03
CA ARG A 200 41.35 4.95 -29.46
C ARG A 200 41.31 3.58 -30.13
N GLY A 201 40.51 3.47 -31.19
CA GLY A 201 40.38 2.25 -31.98
C GLY A 201 39.40 1.24 -31.40
N ASP A 202 38.84 1.53 -30.22
CA ASP A 202 37.86 0.68 -29.56
C ASP A 202 36.43 1.03 -30.04
N ARG A 203 35.59 0.01 -30.14
CA ARG A 203 34.18 0.13 -30.49
C ARG A 203 33.34 -0.83 -29.69
N VAL A 204 32.18 -0.37 -29.24
CA VAL A 204 31.12 -1.21 -28.71
C VAL A 204 29.80 -0.97 -29.45
N ASP A 205 29.08 -2.06 -29.65
CA ASP A 205 27.76 -2.11 -30.24
C ASP A 205 26.78 -2.54 -29.15
N PHE A 206 25.87 -1.66 -28.74
CA PHE A 206 24.76 -1.99 -27.84
C PHE A 206 23.47 -2.20 -28.61
N ASP A 207 22.57 -3.04 -28.13
CA ASP A 207 21.20 -3.05 -28.67
C ASP A 207 20.49 -1.74 -28.31
N SER A 208 19.72 -1.20 -29.27
CA SER A 208 18.83 -0.03 -29.11
C SER A 208 17.43 -0.43 -28.63
N VAL A 209 16.53 0.54 -28.50
CA VAL A 209 15.09 0.29 -28.31
C VAL A 209 14.43 -0.44 -29.49
N GLU A 210 14.97 -0.32 -30.71
CA GLU A 210 14.61 -1.13 -31.89
C GLU A 210 15.28 -2.52 -31.91
N GLY A 211 16.23 -2.75 -31.00
CA GLY A 211 16.96 -4.00 -30.82
C GLY A 211 16.14 -5.11 -30.16
N ARG A 212 16.77 -6.28 -30.00
CA ARG A 212 16.14 -7.45 -29.38
C ARG A 212 16.22 -7.36 -27.85
N PHE A 213 17.36 -6.94 -27.33
CA PHE A 213 17.65 -6.84 -25.91
C PHE A 213 17.78 -5.37 -25.52
N LYS A 214 16.62 -4.73 -25.31
CA LYS A 214 16.54 -3.29 -25.10
C LYS A 214 17.36 -2.83 -23.88
N PRO A 215 17.94 -1.62 -23.93
CA PRO A 215 18.45 -0.95 -22.75
C PRO A 215 17.35 -0.78 -21.69
N TYR A 216 17.75 -0.54 -20.44
CA TYR A 216 16.83 -0.21 -19.36
C TYR A 216 17.49 0.62 -18.27
N LEU A 217 16.68 1.35 -17.51
CA LEU A 217 17.05 1.94 -16.24
C LEU A 217 16.30 1.19 -15.13
N ALA A 218 17.03 0.52 -14.25
CA ALA A 218 16.47 -0.09 -13.04
C ALA A 218 16.61 0.90 -11.89
N VAL A 219 15.49 1.27 -11.26
CA VAL A 219 15.46 2.24 -10.15
C VAL A 219 14.84 1.58 -8.93
N GLU A 220 15.61 1.54 -7.86
CA GLU A 220 15.19 1.15 -6.52
C GLU A 220 14.87 2.41 -5.72
N PHE A 221 13.65 2.51 -5.18
CA PHE A 221 13.21 3.70 -4.44
C PHE A 221 12.15 3.37 -3.39
N SER A 222 11.96 4.28 -2.43
CA SER A 222 10.80 4.30 -1.54
C SER A 222 9.86 5.45 -1.91
N LEU A 223 8.56 5.25 -1.66
CA LEU A 223 7.56 6.28 -1.90
C LEU A 223 7.77 7.47 -0.96
N PRO A 224 7.38 8.69 -1.37
CA PRO A 224 7.21 9.79 -0.44
C PRO A 224 6.14 9.44 0.61
N PRO A 225 6.09 10.16 1.75
CA PRO A 225 5.14 9.88 2.80
C PRO A 225 3.69 9.97 2.33
N ILE A 226 2.84 9.17 2.96
CA ILE A 226 1.39 9.20 2.78
C ILE A 226 0.79 9.87 4.01
N ARG A 227 -0.11 10.85 3.82
CA ARG A 227 -0.74 11.59 4.90
C ARG A 227 -2.26 11.55 4.81
N VAL A 228 -2.92 11.29 5.92
CA VAL A 228 -4.37 11.45 6.05
C VAL A 228 -4.68 12.87 6.51
N CYS A 229 -5.58 13.54 5.79
CA CYS A 229 -5.95 14.93 6.02
C CYS A 229 -7.44 15.01 6.33
N VAL A 230 -7.80 15.72 7.40
CA VAL A 230 -9.18 16.16 7.62
C VAL A 230 -9.51 17.22 6.56
N ASP A 231 -10.63 17.01 5.86
CA ASP A 231 -11.13 17.84 4.77
C ASP A 231 -10.24 17.88 3.50
N HIS A 232 -10.45 18.87 2.62
CA HIS A 232 -10.02 18.88 1.22
C HIS A 232 -8.50 18.70 1.01
N SER A 233 -8.11 18.13 -0.14
CA SER A 233 -6.71 17.84 -0.49
C SER A 233 -5.79 19.06 -0.61
N GLU A 234 -6.34 20.28 -0.72
CA GLU A 234 -5.56 21.52 -0.90
C GLU A 234 -4.90 22.00 0.39
N PHE A 235 -5.60 21.88 1.53
CA PHE A 235 -5.11 22.25 2.86
C PHE A 235 -5.18 21.03 3.76
N CYS A 236 -4.02 20.50 4.15
CA CYS A 236 -4.01 19.34 5.02
C CYS A 236 -4.07 19.76 6.48
N GLU A 237 -5.20 19.52 7.14
CA GLU A 237 -5.24 19.40 8.59
C GLU A 237 -4.91 17.95 8.98
N PRO A 238 -3.81 17.69 9.71
CA PRO A 238 -3.39 16.33 10.08
C PRO A 238 -4.47 15.49 10.78
N ALA A 239 -4.80 14.32 10.23
CA ALA A 239 -5.71 13.35 10.87
C ALA A 239 -4.92 12.29 11.65
N GLY A 240 -4.62 12.58 12.92
CA GLY A 240 -3.89 11.63 13.77
C GLY A 240 -4.72 10.45 14.27
N GLY A 241 -4.10 9.27 14.36
CA GLY A 241 -4.77 8.03 14.81
C GLY A 241 -5.80 7.47 13.80
N ALA A 242 -5.80 7.96 12.57
CA ALA A 242 -6.61 7.43 11.48
C ALA A 242 -6.21 5.99 11.14
N THR A 243 -7.16 5.25 10.61
CA THR A 243 -6.96 3.90 10.04
C THR A 243 -6.90 4.04 8.53
N VAL A 244 -5.84 3.52 7.91
CA VAL A 244 -5.73 3.42 6.45
C VAL A 244 -5.79 1.96 6.07
N VAL A 245 -6.65 1.62 5.11
CA VAL A 245 -6.88 0.26 4.63
C VAL A 245 -6.42 0.18 3.17
N ASN A 246 -5.54 -0.77 2.87
CA ASN A 246 -5.16 -1.10 1.52
C ASN A 246 -6.17 -2.10 0.93
N LEU A 247 -7.02 -1.59 0.04
CA LEU A 247 -8.09 -2.36 -0.59
C LEU A 247 -7.57 -3.38 -1.62
N THR A 248 -6.31 -3.25 -2.05
CA THR A 248 -5.70 -4.13 -3.06
C THR A 248 -4.99 -5.33 -2.41
N GLN A 249 -4.42 -5.13 -1.21
CA GLN A 249 -3.66 -6.16 -0.48
C GLN A 249 -4.50 -6.83 0.62
N GLY A 250 -5.69 -7.32 0.28
CA GLY A 250 -6.51 -8.10 1.21
C GLY A 250 -7.01 -7.34 2.45
N GLY A 251 -7.02 -6.00 2.41
CA GLY A 251 -7.51 -5.16 3.51
C GLY A 251 -6.48 -4.91 4.61
N GLN A 252 -5.19 -4.98 4.32
CA GLN A 252 -4.14 -4.63 5.29
C GLN A 252 -4.37 -3.22 5.87
N GLU A 253 -4.30 -3.11 7.19
CA GLU A 253 -4.53 -1.85 7.92
C GLU A 253 -3.22 -1.22 8.39
N TYR A 254 -3.19 0.11 8.38
CA TYR A 254 -2.12 0.97 8.86
C TYR A 254 -2.71 2.05 9.78
N LYS A 255 -1.88 2.64 10.64
CA LYS A 255 -2.26 3.74 11.52
C LYS A 255 -1.49 5.00 11.19
N THR A 256 -2.06 6.16 11.48
CA THR A 256 -1.34 7.43 11.37
C THR A 256 -0.75 7.91 12.70
N ASP A 257 0.38 8.61 12.63
CA ASP A 257 0.95 9.37 13.74
C ASP A 257 0.14 10.65 14.05
N ILE A 258 0.58 11.47 15.00
CA ILE A 258 -0.10 12.73 15.35
C ILE A 258 -0.15 13.74 14.20
N ASN A 259 0.77 13.63 13.23
CA ASN A 259 0.84 14.48 12.05
C ASN A 259 0.04 13.88 10.87
N GLY A 260 -0.72 12.81 11.09
CA GLY A 260 -1.48 12.15 10.04
C GLY A 260 -0.64 11.34 9.07
N LEU A 261 0.67 11.18 9.31
CA LEU A 261 1.54 10.35 8.48
C LEU A 261 1.27 8.88 8.72
N VAL A 262 1.10 8.11 7.65
CA VAL A 262 0.90 6.66 7.73
C VAL A 262 2.19 6.01 8.23
N LEU A 263 2.06 5.24 9.30
CA LEU A 263 3.15 4.47 9.90
C LEU A 263 3.29 3.11 9.20
N ASP A 264 4.52 2.61 9.15
CA ASP A 264 4.87 1.30 8.57
C ASP A 264 4.34 1.13 7.12
N ASP A 265 4.34 2.22 6.36
CA ASP A 265 3.79 2.31 5.00
C ASP A 265 4.66 1.64 3.93
N GLY A 266 5.79 1.02 4.32
CA GLY A 266 6.72 0.36 3.40
C GLY A 266 6.03 -0.67 2.48
N ALA A 267 5.07 -1.44 3.00
CA ALA A 267 4.36 -2.44 2.19
C ALA A 267 3.41 -1.84 1.12
N ILE A 268 3.13 -0.53 1.18
CA ILE A 268 2.28 0.16 0.19
C ILE A 268 3.07 0.38 -1.10
N ARG A 269 2.49 -0.02 -2.23
CA ARG A 269 3.13 -0.02 -3.55
C ARG A 269 2.39 0.88 -4.54
N LEU A 270 3.11 1.30 -5.59
CA LEU A 270 2.44 1.88 -6.76
C LEU A 270 1.41 0.90 -7.33
N GLY A 271 0.22 1.41 -7.62
CA GLY A 271 -0.93 0.62 -8.07
C GLY A 271 -1.92 0.22 -6.97
N ASP A 272 -1.55 0.37 -5.69
CA ASP A 272 -2.47 0.12 -4.58
C ASP A 272 -3.61 1.14 -4.53
N SER A 273 -4.70 0.78 -3.87
CA SER A 273 -5.86 1.66 -3.63
C SER A 273 -6.14 1.75 -2.14
N LEU A 274 -6.11 2.96 -1.59
CA LEU A 274 -6.21 3.21 -0.16
C LEU A 274 -7.55 3.84 0.21
N PHE A 275 -8.05 3.48 1.39
CA PHE A 275 -9.20 4.09 2.04
C PHE A 275 -8.80 4.49 3.45
N ALA A 276 -9.13 5.70 3.90
CA ALA A 276 -8.87 6.13 5.26
C ALA A 276 -10.17 6.39 6.04
N SER A 277 -10.13 6.15 7.34
CA SER A 277 -11.16 6.52 8.29
C SER A 277 -10.56 7.05 9.59
N VAL A 278 -11.20 8.03 10.19
CA VAL A 278 -10.82 8.57 11.50
C VAL A 278 -12.06 8.66 12.37
N PHE A 279 -11.93 8.28 13.63
CA PHE A 279 -13.01 8.40 14.59
C PHE A 279 -13.31 9.89 14.83
N ALA A 280 -14.57 10.28 14.69
CA ALA A 280 -15.02 11.64 14.97
C ALA A 280 -15.54 11.72 16.42
N GLU A 281 -16.78 11.33 16.64
CA GLU A 281 -17.40 11.28 17.95
C GLU A 281 -18.49 10.19 17.99
N PRO A 282 -18.87 9.67 19.17
CA PRO A 282 -20.00 8.76 19.27
C PRO A 282 -21.32 9.53 19.29
N ILE A 283 -22.32 9.10 18.50
CA ILE A 283 -23.70 9.64 18.62
C ILE A 283 -24.32 9.21 19.95
N ARG A 284 -24.08 7.95 20.32
CA ARG A 284 -24.51 7.30 21.57
C ARG A 284 -23.69 6.02 21.77
N PRO A 285 -23.71 5.40 22.96
CA PRO A 285 -23.05 4.12 23.17
C PRO A 285 -23.45 3.08 22.11
N GLY A 286 -22.45 2.53 21.41
CA GLY A 286 -22.65 1.54 20.34
C GLY A 286 -23.02 2.11 18.96
N LEU A 287 -23.01 3.45 18.78
CA LEU A 287 -23.14 4.10 17.47
C LEU A 287 -22.05 5.17 17.34
N ASN A 288 -20.99 4.83 16.61
CA ASN A 288 -19.82 5.67 16.43
C ASN A 288 -19.86 6.40 15.10
N GLN A 289 -19.38 7.64 15.02
CA GLN A 289 -19.18 8.34 13.75
C GLN A 289 -17.72 8.35 13.33
N TYR A 290 -17.53 8.26 12.03
CA TYR A 290 -16.22 8.34 11.40
C TYR A 290 -16.24 9.35 10.26
N CYS A 291 -15.17 10.12 10.14
CA CYS A 291 -14.84 10.76 8.87
C CYS A 291 -14.18 9.72 7.98
N VAL A 292 -14.51 9.72 6.69
CA VAL A 292 -14.05 8.69 5.76
C VAL A 292 -13.60 9.27 4.44
N THR A 293 -12.70 8.58 3.76
CA THR A 293 -12.39 8.89 2.37
C THR A 293 -13.58 8.51 1.48
N ARG A 294 -14.15 9.48 0.77
CA ARG A 294 -15.34 9.28 -0.07
C ARG A 294 -15.10 8.43 -1.31
N ARG A 295 -13.87 8.41 -1.80
CA ARG A 295 -13.43 7.59 -2.93
C ARG A 295 -12.04 7.07 -2.62
N ALA A 296 -11.82 5.78 -2.82
CA ALA A 296 -10.50 5.22 -2.61
C ALA A 296 -9.45 5.97 -3.47
N VAL A 297 -8.29 6.23 -2.88
CA VAL A 297 -7.20 6.99 -3.49
C VAL A 297 -6.18 6.01 -4.04
N ALA A 298 -5.92 6.10 -5.34
CA ALA A 298 -4.89 5.28 -5.98
C ALA A 298 -3.50 5.79 -5.62
N VAL A 299 -2.58 4.88 -5.31
CA VAL A 299 -1.15 5.14 -5.10
C VAL A 299 -0.48 5.15 -6.47
N VAL A 300 -0.48 6.30 -7.12
CA VAL A 300 0.15 6.51 -8.43
C VAL A 300 0.99 7.79 -8.39
N ALA A 301 2.07 7.83 -9.18
CA ALA A 301 3.02 8.94 -9.16
C ALA A 301 2.37 10.32 -9.30
N SER A 302 1.34 10.45 -10.16
CA SER A 302 0.63 11.72 -10.36
C SER A 302 -0.18 12.21 -9.16
N ASN A 303 -0.46 11.35 -8.17
CA ASN A 303 -1.21 11.73 -6.97
C ASN A 303 -0.30 12.20 -5.83
N PHE A 304 1.02 12.00 -5.96
CA PHE A 304 2.01 12.60 -5.07
C PHE A 304 2.22 14.05 -5.51
N VAL A 305 1.89 14.98 -4.62
CA VAL A 305 1.91 16.41 -4.92
C VAL A 305 2.93 17.14 -4.04
N PRO A 306 3.67 18.13 -4.58
CA PRO A 306 4.57 18.93 -3.77
C PRO A 306 3.82 19.58 -2.60
N SER A 307 4.31 19.37 -1.38
CA SER A 307 3.86 20.03 -0.16
C SER A 307 5.05 20.66 0.57
N ASP A 308 4.81 21.55 1.51
CA ASP A 308 5.87 22.06 2.38
C ASP A 308 5.94 21.13 3.62
N PRO A 309 7.06 20.42 3.90
CA PRO A 309 8.41 20.60 3.34
C PRO A 309 8.83 19.64 2.20
N GLY A 310 7.96 18.74 1.73
CA GLY A 310 8.29 17.83 0.63
C GLY A 310 7.08 17.25 -0.10
N THR A 311 7.29 16.36 -1.06
CA THR A 311 6.18 15.70 -1.77
C THR A 311 5.49 14.66 -0.91
N GLU A 312 4.16 14.57 -0.98
CA GLU A 312 3.37 13.58 -0.24
C GLU A 312 2.12 13.15 -1.03
N LEU A 313 1.57 11.98 -0.70
CA LEU A 313 0.24 11.57 -1.13
C LEU A 313 -0.78 11.89 -0.03
N ARG A 314 -1.80 12.68 -0.35
CA ARG A 314 -2.86 13.05 0.60
C ARG A 314 -4.09 12.16 0.45
N LEU A 315 -4.54 11.57 1.56
CA LEU A 315 -5.79 10.84 1.71
C LEU A 315 -6.79 11.74 2.45
N PRO A 316 -7.67 12.46 1.74
CA PRO A 316 -8.67 13.29 2.40
C PRO A 316 -9.74 12.41 3.07
N VAL A 317 -10.10 12.75 4.29
CA VAL A 317 -11.28 12.22 4.98
C VAL A 317 -12.31 13.33 5.14
N ASP A 318 -13.56 13.01 4.78
CA ASP A 318 -14.69 13.95 4.85
C ASP A 318 -15.32 13.91 6.23
N CYS A 319 -15.12 14.98 7.00
CA CYS A 319 -15.73 15.16 8.33
C CYS A 319 -17.04 15.96 8.28
N MET A 320 -17.33 16.65 7.17
CA MET A 320 -18.57 17.42 6.99
C MET A 320 -19.79 16.51 6.85
N THR A 321 -19.57 15.30 6.33
CA THR A 321 -20.59 14.28 6.23
C THR A 321 -20.07 12.97 6.82
N THR A 322 -20.15 12.83 8.14
CA THR A 322 -19.67 11.62 8.82
C THR A 322 -20.53 10.39 8.50
N VAL A 323 -19.92 9.21 8.62
CA VAL A 323 -20.59 7.92 8.53
C VAL A 323 -20.80 7.37 9.93
N ALA A 324 -22.05 7.14 10.30
CA ALA A 324 -22.41 6.44 11.52
C ALA A 324 -22.28 4.93 11.32
N LEU A 325 -21.40 4.28 12.07
CA LEU A 325 -21.25 2.83 12.11
C LEU A 325 -21.98 2.26 13.33
N GLN A 326 -23.01 1.47 13.06
CA GLN A 326 -23.76 0.73 14.07
C GLN A 326 -23.24 -0.71 14.12
N ASP A 327 -22.57 -1.07 15.22
CA ASP A 327 -22.31 -2.47 15.51
C ASP A 327 -23.64 -3.19 15.74
N LEU A 328 -23.75 -4.41 15.22
CA LEU A 328 -24.99 -5.18 15.26
C LEU A 328 -24.75 -6.53 15.92
N VAL A 329 -25.51 -6.84 16.97
CA VAL A 329 -25.56 -8.17 17.55
C VAL A 329 -26.82 -8.87 17.07
N VAL A 330 -26.63 -9.90 16.25
CA VAL A 330 -27.68 -10.78 15.73
C VAL A 330 -27.64 -12.08 16.51
N SER A 331 -28.77 -12.55 17.02
CA SER A 331 -28.85 -13.85 17.71
C SER A 331 -29.89 -14.74 17.04
N SER A 332 -29.45 -15.91 16.59
CA SER A 332 -30.28 -16.90 15.91
C SER A 332 -30.79 -17.96 16.88
N GLN A 333 -32.02 -18.42 16.64
CA GLN A 333 -32.65 -19.46 17.45
C GLN A 333 -32.06 -20.85 17.15
N SER A 334 -31.57 -21.08 15.93
CA SER A 334 -30.88 -22.30 15.53
C SER A 334 -29.37 -22.12 15.54
N TYR A 335 -28.65 -23.22 15.33
CA TYR A 335 -27.25 -23.15 14.92
C TYR A 335 -27.16 -22.66 13.46
N VAL A 336 -26.12 -21.89 13.16
CA VAL A 336 -25.85 -21.33 11.82
C VAL A 336 -24.55 -21.87 11.25
N GLU A 337 -23.60 -22.25 12.12
CA GLU A 337 -22.28 -22.79 11.76
C GLU A 337 -22.30 -24.24 11.28
N ASP A 338 -23.44 -24.93 11.40
CA ASP A 338 -23.60 -26.31 10.93
C ASP A 338 -23.55 -26.44 9.40
N ASP A 339 -23.83 -25.35 8.69
CA ASP A 339 -23.80 -25.27 7.23
C ASP A 339 -22.97 -24.05 6.76
N PRO A 340 -21.74 -24.26 6.20
CA PRO A 340 -20.91 -23.19 5.66
C PRO A 340 -21.61 -22.35 4.58
N ALA A 341 -22.51 -22.93 3.78
CA ALA A 341 -23.25 -22.19 2.77
C ALA A 341 -24.27 -21.22 3.40
N ARG A 342 -24.86 -21.61 4.53
CA ARG A 342 -25.76 -20.74 5.30
C ARG A 342 -25.00 -19.59 5.97
N VAL A 343 -23.82 -19.85 6.54
CA VAL A 343 -22.94 -18.81 7.11
C VAL A 343 -22.58 -17.77 6.04
N GLU A 344 -22.14 -18.24 4.86
CA GLU A 344 -21.74 -17.34 3.78
C GLU A 344 -22.93 -16.55 3.21
N SER A 345 -24.09 -17.19 3.06
CA SER A 345 -25.33 -16.52 2.65
C SER A 345 -25.75 -15.44 3.65
N LEU A 346 -25.71 -15.73 4.95
CA LEU A 346 -26.00 -14.75 6.00
C LEU A 346 -25.02 -13.58 5.95
N ARG A 347 -23.72 -13.86 5.82
CA ARG A 347 -22.68 -12.83 5.67
C ARG A 347 -22.94 -11.93 4.46
N ALA A 348 -23.19 -12.52 3.29
CA ALA A 348 -23.48 -11.79 2.07
C ALA A 348 -24.76 -10.95 2.17
N ASN A 349 -25.80 -11.44 2.86
CA ASN A 349 -27.02 -10.68 3.10
C ASN A 349 -26.82 -9.50 4.05
N ILE A 350 -26.01 -9.66 5.10
CA ILE A 350 -25.67 -8.59 6.03
C ILE A 350 -24.86 -7.50 5.31
N ILE A 351 -23.89 -7.88 4.48
CA ILE A 351 -23.12 -6.94 3.66
C ILE A 351 -24.05 -6.15 2.74
N ARG A 352 -24.92 -6.85 1.98
CA ARG A 352 -25.91 -6.19 1.10
C ARG A 352 -26.87 -5.27 1.85
N ALA A 353 -27.28 -5.64 3.07
CA ALA A 353 -28.10 -4.78 3.90
C ALA A 353 -27.35 -3.52 4.33
N SER A 354 -26.07 -3.64 4.68
CA SER A 354 -25.20 -2.50 5.01
C SER A 354 -25.02 -1.58 3.80
N GLU A 355 -24.77 -2.14 2.60
CA GLU A 355 -24.67 -1.39 1.34
C GLU A 355 -25.96 -0.63 1.04
N TYR A 356 -27.12 -1.30 1.16
CA TYR A 356 -28.41 -0.65 0.97
C TYR A 356 -28.64 0.49 1.97
N LEU A 357 -28.28 0.30 3.24
CA LEU A 357 -28.40 1.34 4.27
C LEU A 357 -27.46 2.51 4.01
N TYR A 358 -26.25 2.23 3.54
CA TYR A 358 -25.29 3.25 3.12
C TYR A 358 -25.86 4.07 1.97
N ASP A 359 -26.31 3.44 0.90
CA ASP A 359 -26.89 4.14 -0.25
C ASP A 359 -28.16 4.90 0.11
N PHE A 360 -29.08 4.28 0.85
CA PHE A 360 -30.34 4.88 1.28
C PHE A 360 -30.14 6.12 2.15
N THR A 361 -29.06 6.16 2.93
CA THR A 361 -28.71 7.30 3.78
C THR A 361 -27.73 8.27 3.12
N GLU A 362 -27.50 8.15 1.81
CA GLU A 362 -26.56 8.97 1.05
C GLU A 362 -25.13 8.92 1.65
N GLY A 363 -24.73 7.72 2.06
CA GLY A 363 -23.44 7.43 2.64
C GLY A 363 -23.24 8.02 4.03
N ARG A 364 -24.29 8.02 4.88
CA ARG A 364 -24.24 8.52 6.27
C ARG A 364 -24.39 7.43 7.33
N PHE A 365 -24.76 6.20 6.95
CA PHE A 365 -24.92 5.08 7.88
C PHE A 365 -24.46 3.78 7.25
N ALA A 366 -23.72 2.97 7.99
CA ALA A 366 -23.45 1.58 7.63
C ALA A 366 -23.44 0.69 8.87
N LEU A 367 -23.53 -0.62 8.65
CA LEU A 367 -23.29 -1.59 9.71
C LEU A 367 -21.78 -1.70 9.96
N GLY A 368 -21.39 -1.61 11.23
CA GLY A 368 -20.03 -1.84 11.69
C GLY A 368 -19.75 -3.33 11.87
N THR A 369 -19.19 -3.70 13.02
CA THR A 369 -18.97 -5.10 13.35
C THR A 369 -20.31 -5.79 13.59
N VAL A 370 -20.58 -6.85 12.83
CA VAL A 370 -21.77 -7.69 13.02
C VAL A 370 -21.37 -8.98 13.74
N ARG A 371 -21.82 -9.13 14.98
CA ARG A 371 -21.60 -10.32 15.80
C ARG A 371 -22.83 -11.22 15.76
N VAL A 372 -22.64 -12.44 15.27
CA VAL A 372 -23.71 -13.45 15.20
C VAL A 372 -23.57 -14.41 16.38
N ARG A 373 -24.62 -14.49 17.19
CA ARG A 373 -24.83 -15.45 18.28
C ARG A 373 -25.85 -16.52 17.85
N GLN A 374 -25.86 -17.64 18.56
CA GLN A 374 -26.66 -18.82 18.20
C GLN A 374 -27.43 -19.37 19.39
N ASN A 375 -28.35 -20.32 19.12
CA ASN A 375 -29.13 -21.02 20.13
C ASN A 375 -29.87 -20.07 21.12
N GLY A 376 -30.33 -18.91 20.63
CA GLY A 376 -31.05 -17.92 21.43
C GLY A 376 -30.19 -17.17 22.45
N GLU A 377 -28.87 -17.24 22.37
CA GLU A 377 -27.97 -16.56 23.31
C GLU A 377 -28.26 -15.05 23.35
N GLY A 378 -28.47 -14.51 24.55
CA GLY A 378 -28.73 -13.09 24.78
C GLY A 378 -30.16 -12.63 24.49
N TRP A 379 -31.13 -13.54 24.28
CA TRP A 379 -32.52 -13.15 24.04
C TRP A 379 -33.22 -12.60 25.30
N ASP A 380 -32.89 -13.10 26.48
CA ASP A 380 -33.52 -12.67 27.73
C ASP A 380 -32.83 -11.46 28.37
N ALA A 381 -31.63 -11.10 27.89
CA ALA A 381 -30.85 -9.99 28.41
C ALA A 381 -31.12 -8.71 27.61
N LEU A 382 -31.77 -7.73 28.26
CA LEU A 382 -32.10 -6.44 27.66
C LEU A 382 -30.85 -5.73 27.11
N GLY A 383 -30.97 -5.17 25.91
CA GLY A 383 -29.90 -4.40 25.26
C GLY A 383 -28.72 -5.21 24.74
N THR A 384 -28.71 -6.54 24.89
CA THR A 384 -27.57 -7.38 24.45
C THR A 384 -27.71 -7.92 23.03
N THR A 385 -28.92 -7.90 22.47
CA THR A 385 -29.25 -8.42 21.13
C THR A 385 -30.07 -7.38 20.38
N ASN A 386 -29.57 -6.93 19.23
CA ASN A 386 -30.28 -5.96 18.38
C ASN A 386 -31.28 -6.63 17.45
N MET A 387 -30.98 -7.87 17.03
CA MET A 387 -31.79 -8.62 16.07
C MET A 387 -31.93 -10.09 16.48
N ARG A 388 -33.16 -10.60 16.52
CA ARG A 388 -33.50 -11.99 16.82
C ARG A 388 -33.96 -12.69 15.55
N LEU A 389 -33.23 -13.72 15.14
CA LEU A 389 -33.57 -14.56 14.01
C LEU A 389 -34.29 -15.82 14.49
N TYR A 390 -35.58 -15.92 14.21
CA TYR A 390 -36.41 -17.07 14.55
C TYR A 390 -36.31 -18.15 13.46
N THR A 391 -36.44 -19.41 13.85
CA THR A 391 -36.55 -20.51 12.88
C THR A 391 -37.86 -20.46 12.09
N SER A 392 -38.91 -19.86 12.67
CA SER A 392 -40.19 -19.72 12.00
C SER A 392 -40.19 -18.55 11.00
N ASN A 393 -40.55 -18.85 9.75
CA ASN A 393 -40.72 -17.86 8.68
C ASN A 393 -42.16 -17.30 8.60
N THR A 394 -43.05 -17.75 9.50
CA THR A 394 -44.42 -17.19 9.60
C THR A 394 -44.46 -15.86 10.34
N LEU A 395 -43.34 -15.46 10.96
CA LEU A 395 -43.21 -14.20 11.66
C LEU A 395 -42.90 -13.09 10.65
N HIS A 396 -43.77 -12.08 10.63
CA HIS A 396 -43.47 -10.83 9.95
C HIS A 396 -42.37 -10.09 10.73
N PRO A 397 -41.42 -9.44 10.03
CA PRO A 397 -40.47 -8.56 10.67
C PRO A 397 -41.21 -7.56 11.55
N ASN A 398 -40.90 -7.58 12.84
CA ASN A 398 -41.47 -6.66 13.81
C ASN A 398 -40.36 -6.07 14.66
N ALA A 399 -40.42 -4.76 14.85
CA ALA A 399 -39.64 -4.10 15.88
C ALA A 399 -40.48 -4.08 17.17
N ASN A 400 -39.87 -4.39 18.30
CA ASN A 400 -40.47 -4.00 19.57
C ASN A 400 -40.46 -2.46 19.64
N ILE A 401 -41.53 -1.86 20.18
CA ILE A 401 -41.56 -0.42 20.50
C ILE A 401 -40.63 -0.22 21.70
N GLY A 402 -39.33 -0.19 21.42
CA GLY A 402 -38.28 0.10 22.37
C GLY A 402 -37.85 1.56 22.26
N GLY A 403 -37.42 2.12 23.39
CA GLY A 403 -36.84 3.47 23.42
C GLY A 403 -35.35 3.46 23.10
N ILE A 404 -34.76 4.64 22.89
CA ILE A 404 -33.30 4.85 22.92
C ILE A 404 -32.87 4.86 24.40
N VAL A 405 -33.09 3.73 25.08
CA VAL A 405 -32.84 3.56 26.52
C VAL A 405 -31.85 2.41 26.72
N THR A 406 -30.99 2.54 27.72
CA THR A 406 -29.97 1.54 28.06
C THR A 406 -30.50 0.44 28.99
N GLY A 407 -31.71 0.62 29.52
CA GLY A 407 -32.41 -0.31 30.39
C GLY A 407 -33.90 -0.01 30.43
N GLU A 408 -34.67 -0.83 31.14
CA GLU A 408 -36.10 -0.61 31.30
C GLU A 408 -36.36 0.76 31.97
N THR A 409 -37.06 1.63 31.26
CA THR A 409 -37.28 3.03 31.66
C THR A 409 -38.79 3.30 31.70
N PRO A 410 -39.38 3.59 32.86
CA PRO A 410 -40.80 3.93 32.96
C PRO A 410 -41.15 5.19 32.14
N ASP A 411 -42.32 5.18 31.51
CA ASP A 411 -42.88 6.36 30.84
C ASP A 411 -43.20 7.46 31.86
N ILE A 412 -43.00 8.71 31.45
CA ILE A 412 -43.28 9.92 32.23
C ILE A 412 -44.78 10.22 32.34
N ALA A 413 -45.64 9.60 31.52
CA ALA A 413 -47.08 9.77 31.56
C ALA A 413 -47.70 9.03 32.77
N PRO A 414 -48.35 9.73 33.72
CA PRO A 414 -48.85 9.14 34.96
C PRO A 414 -50.08 8.24 34.78
N THR A 415 -50.65 8.17 33.57
CA THR A 415 -51.92 7.46 33.29
C THR A 415 -51.75 6.10 32.64
N VAL A 416 -50.55 5.75 32.14
CA VAL A 416 -50.29 4.43 31.55
C VAL A 416 -48.93 3.93 32.03
N ALA A 417 -48.93 2.79 32.72
CA ALA A 417 -47.70 2.11 33.15
C ALA A 417 -47.01 1.43 31.96
N ILE A 418 -46.44 2.24 31.06
CA ILE A 418 -45.59 1.77 29.96
C ILE A 418 -44.14 1.86 30.45
N SER A 419 -43.32 0.85 30.16
CA SER A 419 -41.87 0.93 30.28
C SER A 419 -41.24 0.73 28.91
N TYR A 420 -40.30 1.59 28.57
CA TYR A 420 -39.47 1.44 27.37
C TYR A 420 -38.34 0.49 27.69
N THR A 421 -38.13 -0.49 26.82
CA THR A 421 -36.94 -1.36 26.87
C THR A 421 -36.03 -1.06 25.69
N PRO A 422 -34.74 -1.47 25.73
CA PRO A 422 -33.87 -1.38 24.56
C PRO A 422 -34.53 -2.06 23.36
N GLY A 423 -34.66 -1.32 22.25
CA GLY A 423 -35.30 -1.83 21.04
C GLY A 423 -34.54 -3.00 20.41
N TYR A 424 -35.29 -3.95 19.84
CA TYR A 424 -34.76 -5.02 19.01
C TYR A 424 -35.75 -5.35 17.88
N VAL A 425 -35.22 -5.92 16.80
CA VAL A 425 -36.02 -6.43 15.68
C VAL A 425 -36.09 -7.95 15.79
N SER A 426 -37.26 -8.52 15.53
CA SER A 426 -37.43 -9.96 15.34
C SER A 426 -37.91 -10.26 13.93
N MET A 427 -37.35 -11.30 13.31
CA MET A 427 -37.80 -11.81 12.01
C MET A 427 -37.48 -13.29 11.84
N GLY A 428 -38.14 -13.93 10.88
CA GLY A 428 -37.81 -15.31 10.47
C GLY A 428 -36.46 -15.42 9.75
N SER A 429 -35.91 -16.63 9.73
CA SER A 429 -34.66 -16.98 9.05
C SER A 429 -34.69 -16.75 7.53
N TYR A 430 -35.88 -16.84 6.92
CA TYR A 430 -36.18 -16.47 5.54
C TYR A 430 -37.45 -15.66 5.51
N TRP A 431 -37.40 -14.50 4.86
CA TRP A 431 -38.57 -13.66 4.70
C TRP A 431 -38.59 -13.01 3.31
N ASN A 432 -39.77 -13.00 2.69
CA ASN A 432 -40.05 -12.24 1.49
C ASN A 432 -41.34 -11.46 1.68
N ARG A 433 -41.60 -10.47 0.80
CA ARG A 433 -42.80 -9.62 0.88
C ARG A 433 -44.14 -10.39 0.81
N PHE A 434 -44.10 -11.67 0.48
CA PHE A 434 -45.27 -12.54 0.36
C PHE A 434 -45.43 -13.49 1.54
N GLY A 435 -44.54 -13.46 2.54
CA GLY A 435 -44.59 -14.34 3.71
C GLY A 435 -44.48 -15.83 3.37
N THR A 436 -43.90 -16.16 2.20
CA THR A 436 -43.76 -17.55 1.75
C THR A 436 -42.38 -18.08 2.17
N PRO A 437 -42.31 -19.28 2.78
CA PRO A 437 -41.04 -19.97 2.98
C PRO A 437 -40.35 -20.20 1.62
N PRO A 438 -39.01 -20.34 1.60
CA PRO A 438 -38.27 -20.67 0.39
C PRO A 438 -38.71 -21.99 -0.25
#